data_AF-A0A1G3IDP6-F1
#
_entry.id   AF-A0A1G3IDP6-F1
#
_cell.length_a   1.000
_cell.length_b   1.000
_cell.length_c   1.000
_cell.angle_alpha   90.00
_cell.angle_beta   90.00
_cell.angle_gamma   90.00
#
_symmetry.space_group_name_H-M   'P 1'
#
loop_
_entity.id
_entity.type
_entity.pdbx_description
1 polymer ?
#
loop_
_entity_poly.entity_id
_entity_poly.type
_entity_poly.pdbx_seq_one_letter_code
_entity_poly.pdbx_strand_id
1 'polypeptide(L)'
;MNGLLFTGTVLKAFGYVIVLGGGVTALLGAGEPIEGDGFRRRLVKTWNAFAQSSRNNVSASQTRWLLSLITTFIRTYFVEADKTAPFNALFIGLVFILIPVAALINYLVGGSPFLILLILSGGALLAILNFTGEVKKLSMLNGLAALYLVFFLPAFIPAYVFYSFTDRILTEVIGHAAIESIPAAALCYIAAYSGMQFIDIMAARSFKTAVTAAHCFLAALPVAYALTFVALLTGHFAVAQDPHIGWRLLISAMIFSSLSLPLTVAAFSRFRLPAALSVALPTAAILSTALLYFGYFNGSGRMTIYQTVNVLIGNRQTGSQIYLGPDFWLMHLPFIPLLFIAAGIAFGGLAKAVLAASRAAFGADVIAAKPYQLSGMLIIVCGALLCGLGFAF
;
A
#
# COMPACT_ATOMS: atom_id res chain seq x y z
N MET A 1 -7.64 8.08 28.65
CA MET A 1 -8.45 7.01 28.03
C MET A 1 -7.53 5.81 27.82
N ASN A 2 -7.53 4.82 28.72
CA ASN A 2 -6.55 3.72 28.76
C ASN A 2 -7.03 2.49 27.95
N GLY A 3 -7.50 2.73 26.73
CA GLY A 3 -8.49 1.85 26.10
C GLY A 3 -8.03 0.47 25.60
N LEU A 4 -6.75 0.23 25.31
CA LEU A 4 -6.34 -0.90 24.45
C LEU A 4 -4.87 -1.36 24.63
N LEU A 5 -4.33 -1.37 25.87
CA LEU A 5 -2.95 -1.85 26.14
C LEU A 5 -2.72 -3.33 25.76
N PHE A 6 -3.78 -4.14 25.73
CA PHE A 6 -3.72 -5.57 25.39
C PHE A 6 -3.77 -5.87 23.89
N THR A 7 -4.43 -5.01 23.11
CA THR A 7 -4.68 -5.21 21.67
C THR A 7 -3.39 -5.28 20.85
N GLY A 8 -2.34 -4.56 21.25
CA GLY A 8 -1.02 -4.63 20.62
C GLY A 8 -0.27 -5.92 20.87
N THR A 9 -0.52 -6.67 21.96
CA THR A 9 0.11 -8.00 22.14
C THR A 9 -0.52 -9.04 21.21
N VAL A 10 -1.85 -9.00 21.06
CA VAL A 10 -2.58 -9.87 20.12
C VAL A 10 -2.29 -9.48 18.66
N LEU A 11 -2.18 -8.19 18.34
CA LEU A 11 -1.80 -7.74 17.00
C LEU A 11 -0.32 -7.96 16.68
N LYS A 12 0.61 -7.95 17.66
CA LYS A 12 2.00 -8.36 17.43
C LYS A 12 2.03 -9.81 16.93
N ALA A 13 1.36 -10.72 17.64
CA ALA A 13 1.22 -12.10 17.21
C ALA A 13 0.56 -12.22 15.82
N PHE A 14 -0.44 -11.38 15.53
CA PHE A 14 -1.15 -11.41 14.25
C PHE A 14 -0.40 -10.77 13.08
N GLY A 15 0.38 -9.71 13.32
CA GLY A 15 1.30 -9.12 12.34
C GLY A 15 2.33 -10.14 11.89
N TYR A 16 2.86 -10.95 12.82
CA TYR A 16 3.68 -12.10 12.46
C TYR A 16 2.92 -13.13 11.62
N VAL A 17 1.67 -13.45 11.96
CA VAL A 17 0.84 -14.43 11.20
C VAL A 17 0.41 -13.91 9.82
N ILE A 18 0.13 -12.62 9.63
CA ILE A 18 -0.17 -12.04 8.31
C ILE A 18 1.10 -11.89 7.47
N VAL A 19 2.24 -11.49 8.05
CA VAL A 19 3.50 -11.41 7.31
C VAL A 19 3.98 -12.81 6.92
N LEU A 20 3.86 -13.79 7.80
CA LEU A 20 4.16 -15.19 7.50
C LEU A 20 3.13 -15.79 6.54
N GLY A 21 1.84 -15.57 6.75
CA GLY A 21 0.76 -16.09 5.91
C GLY A 21 0.71 -15.44 4.52
N GLY A 22 1.00 -14.14 4.44
CA GLY A 22 1.15 -13.34 3.23
C GLY A 22 2.45 -13.65 2.48
N GLY A 23 3.54 -13.89 3.20
CA GLY A 23 4.79 -14.42 2.64
C GLY A 23 4.60 -15.83 2.10
N VAL A 24 3.89 -16.69 2.84
CA VAL A 24 3.54 -18.06 2.42
C VAL A 24 2.55 -18.05 1.26
N THR A 25 1.55 -17.17 1.22
CA THR A 25 0.64 -17.03 0.06
C THR A 25 1.28 -16.31 -1.13
N ALA A 26 2.29 -15.47 -0.95
CA ALA A 26 3.11 -14.95 -2.04
C ALA A 26 4.04 -16.04 -2.59
N LEU A 27 4.58 -16.92 -1.72
CA LEU A 27 5.36 -18.10 -2.11
C LEU A 27 4.48 -19.18 -2.77
N LEU A 28 3.25 -19.37 -2.29
CA LEU A 28 2.26 -20.32 -2.83
C LEU A 28 1.50 -19.76 -4.02
N GLY A 29 1.33 -18.44 -4.14
CA GLY A 29 0.75 -17.74 -5.29
C GLY A 29 1.76 -17.53 -6.43
N ALA A 30 3.05 -17.55 -6.10
CA ALA A 30 4.11 -17.87 -7.06
C ALA A 30 4.10 -19.37 -7.45
N GLY A 31 3.29 -20.18 -6.77
CA GLY A 31 3.04 -21.60 -6.99
C GLY A 31 1.65 -21.87 -7.58
N GLU A 32 1.39 -21.42 -8.81
CA GLU A 32 0.72 -22.37 -9.70
C GLU A 32 1.62 -23.62 -9.78
N PRO A 33 1.06 -24.84 -9.89
CA PRO A 33 1.88 -26.04 -9.94
C PRO A 33 2.88 -25.90 -11.09
N ILE A 34 4.16 -25.75 -10.75
CA ILE A 34 5.26 -25.89 -11.70
C ILE A 34 5.39 -27.40 -11.96
N GLU A 35 4.41 -27.95 -12.65
CA GLU A 35 4.58 -29.25 -13.30
C GLU A 35 5.47 -29.01 -14.53
N GLY A 36 6.75 -29.38 -14.40
CA GLY A 36 7.72 -29.40 -15.49
C GLY A 36 8.16 -28.03 -16.05
N ASP A 37 8.47 -28.04 -17.35
CA ASP A 37 9.12 -26.99 -18.18
C ASP A 37 8.35 -25.65 -18.27
N GLY A 38 7.23 -25.48 -17.55
CA GLY A 38 6.31 -24.33 -17.65
C GLY A 38 6.93 -22.99 -17.25
N PHE A 39 7.67 -22.94 -16.14
CA PHE A 39 8.38 -21.73 -15.71
C PHE A 39 9.53 -21.36 -16.66
N ARG A 40 10.26 -22.37 -17.16
CA ARG A 40 11.29 -22.18 -18.19
C ARG A 40 10.68 -21.57 -19.46
N ARG A 41 9.57 -22.11 -19.96
CA ARG A 41 8.85 -21.57 -21.12
C ARG A 41 8.37 -20.14 -20.88
N ARG A 42 7.86 -19.80 -19.69
CA ARG A 42 7.49 -18.43 -19.33
C ARG A 42 8.70 -17.50 -19.38
N LEU A 43 9.82 -17.86 -18.77
CA LEU A 43 11.05 -17.07 -18.83
C LEU A 43 11.55 -16.88 -20.25
N VAL A 44 11.60 -17.95 -21.06
CA VAL A 44 11.97 -17.89 -22.48
C VAL A 44 11.05 -16.94 -23.25
N LYS A 45 9.73 -17.04 -23.05
CA LYS A 45 8.74 -16.16 -23.68
C LYS A 45 8.96 -14.69 -23.28
N THR A 46 9.20 -14.42 -22.01
CA THR A 46 9.46 -13.08 -21.49
C THR A 46 10.76 -12.51 -22.07
N TRP A 47 11.86 -13.27 -22.02
CA TRP A 47 13.14 -12.86 -22.60
C TRP A 47 13.07 -12.66 -24.11
N ASN A 48 12.31 -13.48 -24.84
CA ASN A 48 12.09 -13.30 -26.28
C ASN A 48 11.27 -12.04 -26.59
N ALA A 49 10.19 -11.79 -25.84
CA ALA A 49 9.41 -10.56 -25.99
C ALA A 49 10.26 -9.31 -25.67
N PHE A 50 11.09 -9.39 -24.63
CA PHE A 50 12.08 -8.36 -24.33
C PHE A 50 13.08 -8.22 -25.46
N ALA A 51 13.64 -9.30 -26.00
CA ALA A 51 14.62 -9.27 -27.08
C ALA A 51 14.09 -8.56 -28.33
N GLN A 52 12.85 -8.86 -28.73
CA GLN A 52 12.20 -8.32 -29.92
C GLN A 52 11.79 -6.86 -29.81
N SER A 53 11.66 -6.31 -28.60
CA SER A 53 11.37 -4.87 -28.43
C SER A 53 12.51 -3.99 -28.93
N SER A 54 12.22 -2.96 -29.75
CA SER A 54 13.24 -1.97 -30.15
C SER A 54 13.79 -1.23 -28.93
N ARG A 55 15.11 -0.95 -28.88
CA ARG A 55 15.77 -0.20 -27.79
C ARG A 55 15.06 1.14 -27.50
N ASN A 56 14.58 1.82 -28.54
CA ASN A 56 13.89 3.11 -28.44
C ASN A 56 12.47 2.99 -27.86
N ASN A 57 11.89 1.79 -27.87
CA ASN A 57 10.53 1.52 -27.38
C ASN A 57 10.51 0.78 -26.04
N VAL A 58 11.67 0.43 -25.46
CA VAL A 58 11.74 -0.31 -24.20
C VAL A 58 11.06 0.47 -23.09
N SER A 59 11.37 1.76 -22.95
CA SER A 59 10.82 2.60 -21.88
C SER A 59 9.30 2.77 -21.98
N ALA A 60 8.77 3.00 -23.18
CA ALA A 60 7.33 3.10 -23.42
C ALA A 60 6.60 1.75 -23.26
N SER A 61 7.26 0.64 -23.60
CA SER A 61 6.72 -0.71 -23.38
C SER A 61 6.71 -1.08 -21.90
N GLN A 62 7.80 -0.81 -21.17
CA GLN A 62 7.90 -1.04 -19.73
C GLN A 62 6.88 -0.20 -18.97
N THR A 63 6.77 1.08 -19.30
CA THR A 63 5.78 1.97 -18.68
C THR A 63 4.36 1.41 -18.86
N ARG A 64 3.96 1.05 -20.08
CA ARG A 64 2.64 0.48 -20.35
C ARG A 64 2.40 -0.84 -19.62
N TRP A 65 3.43 -1.69 -19.57
CA TRP A 65 3.36 -2.95 -18.84
C TRP A 65 3.21 -2.72 -17.32
N LEU A 66 3.97 -1.81 -16.72
CA LEU A 66 3.85 -1.44 -15.30
C LEU A 66 2.48 -0.84 -14.98
N LEU A 67 1.96 0.06 -15.84
CA LEU A 67 0.62 0.60 -15.68
C LEU A 67 -0.45 -0.49 -15.77
N SER A 68 -0.29 -1.44 -16.69
CA SER A 68 -1.17 -2.60 -16.78
C SER A 68 -1.08 -3.45 -15.50
N LEU A 69 0.11 -3.70 -14.97
CA LEU A 69 0.29 -4.44 -13.72
C LEU A 69 -0.37 -3.74 -12.54
N ILE A 70 -0.18 -2.44 -12.38
CA ILE A 70 -0.81 -1.64 -11.32
C ILE A 70 -2.33 -1.74 -11.45
N THR A 71 -2.86 -1.55 -12.65
CA THR A 71 -4.31 -1.61 -12.90
C THR A 71 -4.89 -3.01 -12.65
N THR A 72 -4.20 -4.05 -13.09
CA THR A 72 -4.59 -5.44 -12.84
C THR A 72 -4.52 -5.77 -11.35
N PHE A 73 -3.47 -5.34 -10.66
CA PHE A 73 -3.32 -5.54 -9.21
C PHE A 73 -4.46 -4.88 -8.42
N ILE A 74 -4.73 -3.60 -8.69
CA ILE A 74 -5.84 -2.86 -8.06
C ILE A 74 -7.17 -3.55 -8.37
N ARG A 75 -7.39 -3.97 -9.63
CA ARG A 75 -8.62 -4.66 -10.00
C ARG A 75 -8.79 -5.98 -9.24
N THR A 76 -7.76 -6.83 -9.23
CA THR A 76 -7.83 -8.16 -8.62
C THR A 76 -7.92 -8.10 -7.09
N TYR A 77 -7.09 -7.28 -6.46
CA TYR A 77 -6.96 -7.28 -5.00
C TYR A 77 -7.76 -6.18 -4.30
N PHE A 78 -8.36 -5.22 -5.01
CA PHE A 78 -9.16 -4.18 -4.39
C PHE A 78 -10.56 -4.08 -4.99
N VAL A 79 -10.73 -4.07 -6.31
CA VAL A 79 -12.08 -3.97 -6.91
C VAL A 79 -12.84 -5.29 -6.79
N GLU A 80 -12.16 -6.40 -7.07
CA GLU A 80 -12.72 -7.76 -7.03
C GLU A 80 -12.27 -8.53 -5.78
N ALA A 81 -11.92 -7.81 -4.71
CA ALA A 81 -11.30 -8.40 -3.52
C ALA A 81 -12.18 -9.49 -2.88
N ASP A 82 -13.50 -9.29 -2.81
CA ASP A 82 -14.52 -10.24 -2.32
C ASP A 82 -14.51 -11.59 -3.05
N LYS A 83 -13.97 -11.65 -4.27
CA LYS A 83 -13.85 -12.89 -5.04
C LYS A 83 -12.57 -13.66 -4.70
N THR A 84 -11.64 -13.05 -3.99
CA THR A 84 -10.36 -13.65 -3.66
C THR A 84 -10.43 -14.38 -2.32
N ALA A 85 -9.97 -15.64 -2.30
CA ALA A 85 -9.79 -16.40 -1.07
C ALA A 85 -8.98 -15.66 0.03
N PRO A 86 -7.85 -14.98 -0.27
CA PRO A 86 -7.10 -14.27 0.77
C PRO A 86 -7.87 -13.12 1.42
N PHE A 87 -8.63 -12.34 0.64
CA PHE A 87 -9.47 -11.27 1.21
C PHE A 87 -10.55 -11.84 2.11
N ASN A 88 -11.27 -12.88 1.66
CA ASN A 88 -12.33 -13.49 2.45
C ASN A 88 -11.79 -14.10 3.75
N ALA A 89 -10.64 -14.77 3.69
CA ALA A 89 -9.97 -15.28 4.89
C ALA A 89 -9.56 -14.15 5.85
N LEU A 90 -8.98 -13.07 5.32
CA LEU A 90 -8.59 -11.90 6.10
C LEU A 90 -9.81 -11.20 6.72
N PHE A 91 -10.85 -10.96 5.94
CA PHE A 91 -12.09 -10.32 6.40
C PHE A 91 -12.81 -11.17 7.46
N ILE A 92 -13.03 -12.47 7.20
CA ILE A 92 -13.69 -13.37 8.15
C ILE A 92 -12.87 -13.51 9.43
N GLY A 93 -11.58 -13.83 9.30
CA GLY A 93 -10.69 -14.00 10.44
C GLY A 93 -10.61 -12.72 11.28
N LEU A 94 -10.53 -11.56 10.64
CA LEU A 94 -10.37 -10.31 11.34
C LEU A 94 -11.69 -9.79 11.95
N VAL A 95 -12.75 -9.69 11.16
CA VAL A 95 -14.01 -9.05 11.58
C VAL A 95 -14.87 -9.96 12.46
N PHE A 96 -14.89 -11.26 12.21
CA PHE A 96 -15.78 -12.19 12.92
C PHE A 96 -15.10 -12.99 14.03
N ILE A 97 -13.76 -13.09 14.02
CA ILE A 97 -13.03 -13.87 15.04
C ILE A 97 -12.19 -12.93 15.90
N LEU A 98 -11.22 -12.24 15.30
CA LEU A 98 -10.20 -11.53 16.06
C LEU A 98 -10.74 -10.27 16.74
N ILE A 99 -11.47 -9.41 16.02
CA ILE A 99 -12.05 -8.21 16.60
C ILE A 99 -13.00 -8.56 17.76
N PRO A 100 -13.95 -9.51 17.63
CA PRO A 100 -14.83 -9.91 18.74
C PRO A 100 -14.07 -10.48 19.94
N VAL A 101 -13.09 -11.36 19.71
CA VAL A 101 -12.25 -11.91 20.80
C VAL A 101 -11.46 -10.80 21.49
N ALA A 102 -10.85 -9.89 20.73
CA ALA A 102 -10.12 -8.75 21.28
C ALA A 102 -11.03 -7.81 22.07
N ALA A 103 -12.23 -7.53 21.57
CA ALA A 103 -13.23 -6.71 22.24
C ALA A 103 -13.71 -7.34 23.56
N LEU A 104 -13.94 -8.65 23.56
CA LEU A 104 -14.32 -9.41 24.75
C LEU A 104 -13.20 -9.38 25.79
N ILE A 105 -11.97 -9.68 25.40
CA ILE A 105 -10.84 -9.64 26.34
C ILE A 105 -10.64 -8.22 26.87
N ASN A 106 -10.74 -7.19 26.02
CA ASN A 106 -10.65 -5.81 26.46
C ASN A 106 -11.68 -5.48 27.54
N TYR A 107 -12.93 -5.91 27.35
CA TYR A 107 -13.99 -5.76 28.34
C TYR A 107 -13.68 -6.51 29.65
N LEU A 108 -13.22 -7.76 29.56
CA LEU A 108 -12.88 -8.59 30.73
C LEU A 108 -11.72 -8.03 31.56
N VAL A 109 -10.79 -7.31 30.93
CA VAL A 109 -9.65 -6.66 31.61
C VAL A 109 -10.00 -5.24 32.12
N GLY A 110 -11.27 -4.83 32.03
CA GLY A 110 -11.76 -3.54 32.52
C GLY A 110 -11.60 -2.38 31.53
N GLY A 111 -11.33 -2.68 30.25
CA GLY A 111 -11.35 -1.72 29.15
C GLY A 111 -12.77 -1.31 28.75
N SER A 112 -12.87 -0.42 27.75
CA SER A 112 -14.18 0.09 27.30
C SER A 112 -15.09 -1.02 26.77
N PRO A 113 -16.35 -1.13 27.26
CA PRO A 113 -17.32 -2.12 26.78
C PRO A 113 -17.89 -1.75 25.40
N PHE A 114 -17.59 -0.55 24.88
CA PHE A 114 -18.23 -0.03 23.67
C PHE A 114 -18.15 -0.99 22.49
N LEU A 115 -16.95 -1.49 22.16
CA LEU A 115 -16.75 -2.34 20.99
C LEU A 115 -17.46 -3.70 21.12
N ILE A 116 -17.47 -4.31 22.32
CA ILE A 116 -18.15 -5.60 22.51
C ILE A 116 -19.67 -5.43 22.48
N LEU A 117 -20.22 -4.38 23.11
CA LEU A 117 -21.65 -4.06 23.04
C LEU A 117 -22.09 -3.78 21.60
N LEU A 118 -21.24 -3.08 20.85
CA LEU A 118 -21.44 -2.77 19.45
C LEU A 118 -21.51 -4.06 18.61
N ILE A 119 -20.59 -4.99 18.79
CA ILE A 119 -20.57 -6.29 18.10
C ILE A 119 -21.79 -7.13 18.47
N LEU A 120 -22.12 -7.20 19.77
CA LEU A 120 -23.32 -7.90 20.26
C LEU A 120 -24.60 -7.32 19.67
N SER A 121 -24.69 -5.99 19.54
CA SER A 121 -25.84 -5.33 18.91
C SER A 121 -25.98 -5.71 17.43
N GLY A 122 -24.86 -5.81 16.69
CA GLY A 122 -24.85 -6.29 15.31
C GLY A 122 -25.27 -7.77 15.20
N GLY A 123 -24.80 -8.61 16.12
CA GLY A 123 -25.22 -10.00 16.23
C GLY A 123 -26.71 -10.17 16.53
N ALA A 124 -27.26 -9.35 17.43
CA ALA A 124 -28.70 -9.32 17.71
C ALA A 124 -29.51 -8.90 16.47
N LEU A 125 -29.03 -7.91 15.72
CA LEU A 125 -29.67 -7.46 14.49
C LEU A 125 -29.68 -8.56 13.40
N LEU A 126 -28.57 -9.29 13.26
CA LEU A 126 -28.46 -10.45 12.37
C LEU A 126 -29.45 -11.55 12.77
N ALA A 127 -29.56 -11.84 14.07
CA ALA A 127 -30.53 -12.82 14.57
C ALA A 127 -31.96 -12.38 14.25
N ILE A 128 -32.32 -11.12 14.51
CA ILE A 128 -33.64 -10.57 14.18
C ILE A 128 -33.93 -10.72 12.69
N LEU A 129 -33.00 -10.30 11.81
CA LEU A 129 -33.15 -10.42 10.36
C LEU A 129 -33.37 -11.86 9.89
N ASN A 130 -32.71 -12.83 10.53
CA ASN A 130 -32.88 -14.23 10.18
C ASN A 130 -34.30 -14.74 10.50
N PHE A 131 -34.95 -14.19 11.54
CA PHE A 131 -36.34 -14.54 11.89
C PHE A 131 -37.39 -13.69 11.18
N THR A 132 -37.10 -12.41 10.90
CA THR A 132 -38.07 -11.46 10.34
C THR A 132 -37.97 -11.32 8.83
N GLY A 133 -36.89 -11.82 8.20
CA GLY A 133 -36.60 -11.69 6.78
C GLY A 133 -37.72 -12.17 5.85
N GLU A 134 -38.46 -13.19 6.27
CA GLU A 134 -39.54 -13.81 5.50
C GLU A 134 -40.89 -13.07 5.64
N VAL A 135 -41.00 -12.16 6.61
CA VAL A 135 -42.27 -11.45 6.90
C VAL A 135 -42.39 -10.21 6.03
N LYS A 136 -43.24 -10.28 4.99
CA LYS A 136 -43.47 -9.20 4.01
C LYS A 136 -43.85 -7.85 4.66
N LYS A 137 -44.57 -7.87 5.79
CA LYS A 137 -44.96 -6.69 6.59
C LYS A 137 -43.78 -5.96 7.23
N LEU A 138 -42.64 -6.62 7.42
CA LEU A 138 -41.42 -6.05 8.02
C LEU A 138 -40.33 -5.72 6.98
N SER A 139 -40.67 -5.78 5.69
CA SER A 139 -39.70 -5.58 4.59
C SER A 139 -38.93 -4.26 4.67
N MET A 140 -39.57 -3.15 5.08
CA MET A 140 -38.89 -1.86 5.26
C MET A 140 -37.88 -1.90 6.42
N LEU A 141 -38.25 -2.53 7.54
CA LEU A 141 -37.40 -2.61 8.74
C LEU A 141 -36.24 -3.58 8.51
N ASN A 142 -36.49 -4.69 7.81
CA ASN A 142 -35.44 -5.60 7.34
C ASN A 142 -34.50 -4.91 6.35
N GLY A 143 -35.02 -4.06 5.46
CA GLY A 143 -34.19 -3.27 4.54
C GLY A 143 -33.27 -2.30 5.27
N LEU A 144 -33.77 -1.58 6.29
CA LEU A 144 -32.96 -0.69 7.12
C LEU A 144 -31.93 -1.45 7.95
N ALA A 145 -32.30 -2.59 8.53
CA ALA A 145 -31.39 -3.44 9.30
C ALA A 145 -30.29 -4.05 8.41
N ALA A 146 -30.64 -4.50 7.21
CA ALA A 146 -29.67 -4.99 6.23
C ALA A 146 -28.71 -3.87 5.78
N LEU A 147 -29.23 -2.68 5.48
CA LEU A 147 -28.41 -1.53 5.12
C LEU A 147 -27.46 -1.12 6.26
N TYR A 148 -27.97 -1.13 7.50
CA TYR A 148 -27.15 -0.92 8.68
C TYR A 148 -26.00 -1.93 8.73
N LEU A 149 -26.28 -3.23 8.65
CA LEU A 149 -25.24 -4.27 8.71
C LEU A 149 -24.24 -4.20 7.55
N VAL A 150 -24.71 -3.91 6.33
CA VAL A 150 -23.87 -3.75 5.13
C VAL A 150 -22.89 -2.59 5.27
N PHE A 151 -23.26 -1.51 5.94
CA PHE A 151 -22.33 -0.40 6.19
C PHE A 151 -21.49 -0.62 7.47
N PHE A 152 -22.12 -1.18 8.50
CA PHE A 152 -21.58 -1.26 9.83
C PHE A 152 -20.47 -2.30 9.99
N LEU A 153 -20.68 -3.52 9.47
CA LEU A 153 -19.72 -4.62 9.59
C LEU A 153 -18.43 -4.37 8.80
N PRO A 154 -18.48 -3.98 7.51
CA PRO A 154 -17.25 -3.83 6.73
C PRO A 154 -16.63 -2.44 6.84
N ALA A 155 -17.39 -1.37 7.11
CA ALA A 155 -16.82 -0.02 7.21
C ALA A 155 -16.60 0.43 8.66
N PHE A 156 -17.66 0.49 9.48
CA PHE A 156 -17.58 1.14 10.80
C PHE A 156 -16.67 0.38 11.78
N ILE A 157 -16.85 -0.93 11.93
CA ILE A 157 -16.06 -1.73 12.87
C ILE A 157 -14.56 -1.67 12.51
N PRO A 158 -14.12 -1.98 11.26
CA PRO A 158 -12.72 -1.88 10.89
C PRO A 158 -12.16 -0.47 11.02
N ALA A 159 -12.92 0.57 10.66
CA ALA A 159 -12.47 1.96 10.79
C ALA A 159 -12.30 2.39 12.25
N TYR A 160 -13.21 1.99 13.14
CA TYR A 160 -13.09 2.26 14.58
C TYR A 160 -11.90 1.55 15.20
N VAL A 161 -11.70 0.27 14.86
CA VAL A 161 -10.55 -0.50 15.36
C VAL A 161 -9.25 0.06 14.80
N PHE A 162 -9.22 0.44 13.50
CA PHE A 162 -8.09 1.12 12.89
C PHE A 162 -7.76 2.44 13.60
N TYR A 163 -8.77 3.27 13.86
CA TYR A 163 -8.60 4.53 14.61
C TYR A 163 -8.01 4.28 15.99
N SER A 164 -8.65 3.41 16.78
CA SER A 164 -8.24 3.14 18.15
C SER A 164 -6.85 2.52 18.23
N PHE A 165 -6.49 1.69 17.25
CA PHE A 165 -5.17 1.06 17.20
C PHE A 165 -4.09 2.04 16.75
N THR A 166 -4.40 2.88 15.77
CA THR A 166 -3.48 3.93 15.33
C THR A 166 -3.22 4.94 16.45
N ASP A 167 -4.23 5.30 17.25
CA ASP A 167 -4.06 6.20 18.39
C ASP A 167 -3.01 5.68 19.38
N ARG A 168 -3.02 4.36 19.62
CA ARG A 168 -1.98 3.69 20.40
C ARG A 168 -0.63 3.72 19.69
N ILE A 169 -0.55 3.31 18.42
CA ILE A 169 0.69 3.28 17.62
C ILE A 169 1.41 4.64 17.65
N LEU A 170 0.65 5.73 17.58
CA LEU A 170 1.19 7.10 17.61
C LEU A 170 1.89 7.45 18.92
N THR A 171 1.63 6.71 20.00
CA THR A 171 2.28 6.89 21.31
C THR A 171 3.41 5.89 21.59
N GLU A 172 3.63 4.92 20.69
CA GLU A 172 4.70 3.93 20.85
C GLU A 172 6.04 4.40 20.26
N VAL A 173 7.13 3.74 20.67
CA VAL A 173 8.46 3.93 20.07
C VAL A 173 8.41 3.50 18.60
N ILE A 174 9.07 4.26 17.72
CA ILE A 174 8.94 4.10 16.26
C ILE A 174 9.23 2.70 15.74
N GLY A 175 10.19 1.98 16.33
CA GLY A 175 10.48 0.58 15.96
C GLY A 175 9.28 -0.35 16.14
N HIS A 176 8.54 -0.20 17.25
CA HIS A 176 7.31 -0.96 17.48
C HIS A 176 6.17 -0.44 16.61
N ALA A 177 6.03 0.89 16.51
CA ALA A 177 5.01 1.53 15.69
C ALA A 177 5.07 1.06 14.22
N ALA A 178 6.26 0.92 13.65
CA ALA A 178 6.45 0.43 12.29
C ALA A 178 5.98 -1.02 12.11
N ILE A 179 6.29 -1.92 13.05
CA ILE A 179 5.85 -3.32 12.98
C ILE A 179 4.33 -3.40 13.18
N GLU A 180 3.80 -2.67 14.16
CA GLU A 180 2.37 -2.61 14.45
C GLU A 180 1.56 -1.96 13.32
N SER A 181 2.18 -1.10 12.50
CA SER A 181 1.50 -0.48 11.37
C SER A 181 1.04 -1.47 10.29
N ILE A 182 1.68 -2.65 10.18
CA ILE A 182 1.36 -3.66 9.16
C ILE A 182 -0.04 -4.26 9.38
N PRO A 183 -0.37 -4.83 10.55
CA PRO A 183 -1.73 -5.31 10.81
C PRO A 183 -2.76 -4.18 10.84
N ALA A 184 -2.38 -2.96 11.24
CA ALA A 184 -3.25 -1.78 11.14
C ALA A 184 -3.57 -1.43 9.68
N ALA A 185 -2.61 -1.58 8.76
CA ALA A 185 -2.84 -1.38 7.33
C ALA A 185 -3.86 -2.39 6.76
N ALA A 186 -3.95 -3.61 7.30
CA ALA A 186 -5.00 -4.56 6.92
C ALA A 186 -6.41 -4.07 7.31
N LEU A 187 -6.56 -3.41 8.48
CA LEU A 187 -7.81 -2.76 8.87
C LEU A 187 -8.14 -1.58 7.94
N CYS A 188 -7.13 -0.77 7.62
CA CYS A 188 -7.25 0.33 6.66
C CYS A 188 -7.67 -0.19 5.28
N TYR A 189 -7.15 -1.34 4.86
CA TYR A 189 -7.50 -2.00 3.60
C TYR A 189 -8.97 -2.42 3.55
N ILE A 190 -9.50 -3.05 4.60
CA ILE A 190 -10.94 -3.41 4.67
C ILE A 190 -11.82 -2.15 4.65
N ALA A 191 -11.42 -1.10 5.38
CA ALA A 191 -12.14 0.16 5.37
C ALA A 191 -12.11 0.84 3.98
N ALA A 192 -10.95 0.83 3.31
CA ALA A 192 -10.79 1.37 1.96
C ALA A 192 -11.61 0.58 0.94
N TYR A 193 -11.62 -0.75 1.03
CA TYR A 193 -12.47 -1.62 0.20
C TYR A 193 -13.95 -1.29 0.35
N SER A 194 -14.42 -1.12 1.58
CA SER A 194 -15.80 -0.72 1.87
C SER A 194 -16.14 0.65 1.27
N GLY A 195 -15.18 1.58 1.31
CA GLY A 195 -15.28 2.88 0.64
C GLY A 195 -15.41 2.75 -0.89
N MET A 196 -14.69 1.83 -1.52
CA MET A 196 -14.81 1.56 -2.96
C MET A 196 -16.20 1.03 -3.30
N GLN A 197 -16.71 0.06 -2.55
CA GLN A 197 -18.06 -0.47 -2.76
C GLN A 197 -19.12 0.64 -2.66
N PHE A 198 -18.97 1.56 -1.70
CA PHE A 198 -19.86 2.71 -1.58
C PHE A 198 -19.80 3.64 -2.79
N ILE A 199 -18.59 3.92 -3.29
CA ILE A 199 -18.40 4.70 -4.52
C ILE A 199 -19.08 4.01 -5.70
N ASP A 200 -18.93 2.70 -5.85
CA ASP A 200 -19.54 1.95 -6.95
C ASP A 200 -21.07 1.95 -6.89
N ILE A 201 -21.66 1.90 -5.68
CA ILE A 201 -23.11 2.02 -5.47
C ILE A 201 -23.62 3.43 -5.86
N MET A 202 -22.88 4.47 -5.46
CA MET A 202 -23.28 5.87 -5.67
C MET A 202 -22.98 6.38 -7.08
N ALA A 203 -21.89 5.92 -7.70
CA ALA A 203 -21.44 6.36 -9.01
C ALA A 203 -22.11 5.55 -10.13
N ALA A 204 -23.43 5.68 -10.25
CA ALA A 204 -24.19 5.11 -11.35
C ALA A 204 -23.72 5.68 -12.71
N ARG A 205 -22.82 4.94 -13.38
CA ARG A 205 -22.44 5.00 -14.81
C ARG A 205 -21.78 6.25 -15.41
N SER A 206 -21.80 7.43 -14.77
CA SER A 206 -21.42 8.68 -15.45
C SER A 206 -19.95 9.15 -15.32
N PHE A 207 -19.15 8.61 -14.40
CA PHE A 207 -17.79 9.13 -14.11
C PHE A 207 -16.69 8.05 -14.04
N LYS A 208 -16.57 7.20 -15.07
CA LYS A 208 -15.60 6.08 -15.09
C LYS A 208 -14.16 6.49 -14.74
N THR A 209 -13.69 7.63 -15.24
CA THR A 209 -12.32 8.13 -14.97
C THR A 209 -12.15 8.55 -13.51
N ALA A 210 -13.14 9.22 -12.92
CA ALA A 210 -13.08 9.66 -11.53
C ALA A 210 -13.18 8.47 -10.57
N VAL A 211 -14.04 7.48 -10.88
CA VAL A 211 -14.15 6.22 -10.12
C VAL A 211 -12.82 5.46 -10.16
N THR A 212 -12.19 5.35 -11.34
CA THR A 212 -10.88 4.69 -11.46
C THR A 212 -9.81 5.42 -10.63
N ALA A 213 -9.78 6.75 -10.66
CA ALA A 213 -8.86 7.53 -9.84
C ALA A 213 -9.12 7.35 -8.33
N ALA A 214 -10.39 7.29 -7.93
CA ALA A 214 -10.78 7.04 -6.55
C ALA A 214 -10.39 5.62 -6.08
N HIS A 215 -10.54 4.60 -6.93
CA HIS A 215 -10.05 3.25 -6.65
C HIS A 215 -8.54 3.22 -6.51
N CYS A 216 -7.79 3.89 -7.38
CA CYS A 216 -6.35 4.01 -7.22
C CYS A 216 -5.95 4.72 -5.92
N PHE A 217 -6.66 5.79 -5.55
CA PHE A 217 -6.43 6.51 -4.30
C PHE A 217 -6.71 5.62 -3.08
N LEU A 218 -7.89 5.00 -3.00
CA LEU A 218 -8.29 4.15 -1.89
C LEU A 218 -7.38 2.91 -1.79
N ALA A 219 -6.92 2.35 -2.92
CA ALA A 219 -5.99 1.23 -2.92
C ALA A 219 -4.61 1.60 -2.35
N ALA A 220 -4.19 2.84 -2.52
CA ALA A 220 -2.91 3.34 -2.03
C ALA A 220 -2.93 3.68 -0.53
N LEU A 221 -4.10 3.96 0.08
CA LEU A 221 -4.21 4.34 1.50
C LEU A 221 -3.55 3.37 2.49
N PRO A 222 -3.85 2.05 2.48
CA PRO A 222 -3.22 1.13 3.43
C PRO A 222 -1.71 1.02 3.22
N VAL A 223 -1.25 1.12 1.97
CA VAL A 223 0.18 1.09 1.63
C VAL A 223 0.86 2.37 2.13
N ALA A 224 0.26 3.54 1.89
CA ALA A 224 0.76 4.83 2.36
C ALA A 224 0.81 4.92 3.90
N TYR A 225 -0.17 4.32 4.59
CA TYR A 225 -0.16 4.19 6.04
C TYR A 225 1.08 3.41 6.52
N ALA A 226 1.30 2.19 6.02
CA ALA A 226 2.46 1.39 6.43
C ALA A 226 3.78 2.08 6.06
N LEU A 227 3.88 2.65 4.86
CA LEU A 227 5.07 3.37 4.39
C LEU A 227 5.36 4.63 5.20
N THR A 228 4.35 5.26 5.80
CA THR A 228 4.54 6.39 6.72
C THR A 228 5.41 5.98 7.90
N PHE A 229 5.08 4.88 8.57
CA PHE A 229 5.88 4.42 9.70
C PHE A 229 7.24 3.86 9.28
N VAL A 230 7.32 3.19 8.12
CA VAL A 230 8.61 2.75 7.56
C VAL A 230 9.52 3.95 7.25
N ALA A 231 9.00 5.01 6.63
CA ALA A 231 9.78 6.21 6.34
C ALA A 231 10.30 6.89 7.61
N LEU A 232 9.44 7.01 8.63
CA LEU A 232 9.81 7.57 9.92
C LEU A 232 10.86 6.70 10.62
N LEU A 233 10.75 5.37 10.55
CA LEU A 233 11.75 4.44 11.08
C LEU A 233 13.09 4.55 10.34
N THR A 234 13.08 4.64 9.01
CA THR A 234 14.29 4.84 8.20
C THR A 234 15.00 6.13 8.60
N GLY A 235 14.24 7.22 8.78
CA GLY A 235 14.81 8.48 9.27
C GLY A 235 15.34 8.38 10.69
N HIS A 236 14.65 7.66 11.58
CA HIS A 236 15.15 7.40 12.92
C HIS A 236 16.50 6.67 12.90
N PHE A 237 16.66 5.64 12.06
CA PHE A 237 17.95 4.96 11.91
C PHE A 237 19.05 5.83 11.29
N ALA A 238 18.68 6.78 10.43
CA ALA A 238 19.64 7.64 9.76
C ALA A 238 20.27 8.70 10.69
N VAL A 239 19.50 9.25 11.64
CA VAL A 239 19.96 10.38 12.48
C VAL A 239 19.74 10.19 13.98
N ALA A 240 19.28 9.01 14.42
CA ALA A 240 18.97 8.68 15.81
C ALA A 240 18.04 9.69 16.51
N GLN A 241 17.05 10.21 15.78
CA GLN A 241 16.03 11.12 16.31
C GLN A 241 14.68 10.42 16.38
N ASP A 242 14.00 10.50 17.53
CA ASP A 242 12.62 10.05 17.64
C ASP A 242 11.67 10.98 16.88
N PRO A 243 10.85 10.44 15.96
CA PRO A 243 9.91 11.25 15.19
C PRO A 243 8.73 11.69 16.07
N HIS A 244 8.31 12.94 15.92
CA HIS A 244 7.04 13.40 16.48
C HIS A 244 5.90 13.00 15.55
N ILE A 245 5.11 11.99 15.95
CA ILE A 245 4.01 11.47 15.16
C ILE A 245 2.69 11.91 15.78
N GLY A 246 1.89 12.62 15.02
CA GLY A 246 0.52 12.98 15.40
C GLY A 246 -0.46 12.62 14.30
N TRP A 247 -1.74 12.54 14.66
CA TRP A 247 -2.83 12.26 13.72
C TRP A 247 -2.81 13.15 12.48
N ARG A 248 -2.48 14.44 12.64
CA ARG A 248 -2.40 15.38 11.52
C ARG A 248 -1.32 15.01 10.52
N LEU A 249 -0.11 14.69 11.00
CA LEU A 249 1.00 14.29 10.15
C LEU A 249 0.68 12.98 9.43
N LEU A 250 0.12 12.00 10.15
CA LEU A 250 -0.26 10.70 9.59
C LEU A 250 -1.34 10.83 8.51
N ILE A 251 -2.43 11.55 8.78
CA ILE A 251 -3.51 11.76 7.81
C ILE A 251 -2.99 12.50 6.58
N SER A 252 -2.17 13.54 6.79
CA SER A 252 -1.52 14.27 5.69
C SER A 252 -0.66 13.33 4.84
N ALA A 253 0.20 12.53 5.48
CA ALA A 253 1.05 11.56 4.81
C ALA A 253 0.26 10.54 4.00
N MET A 254 -0.80 9.97 4.58
CA MET A 254 -1.69 9.04 3.90
C MET A 254 -2.36 9.68 2.68
N ILE A 255 -2.97 10.86 2.84
CA ILE A 255 -3.71 11.51 1.75
C ILE A 255 -2.79 11.87 0.59
N PHE A 256 -1.71 12.60 0.85
CA PHE A 256 -0.86 13.12 -0.22
C PHE A 256 -0.03 12.02 -0.90
N SER A 257 0.42 11.01 -0.14
CA SER A 257 1.10 9.86 -0.73
C SER A 257 0.15 8.95 -1.51
N SER A 258 -1.09 8.80 -1.07
CA SER A 258 -2.09 8.01 -1.81
C SER A 258 -2.57 8.72 -3.06
N LEU A 259 -2.64 10.05 -3.04
CA LEU A 259 -3.02 10.86 -4.20
C LEU A 259 -1.95 10.86 -5.29
N SER A 260 -0.69 10.60 -4.95
CA SER A 260 0.38 10.57 -5.96
C SER A 260 0.25 9.39 -6.93
N LEU A 261 -0.33 8.26 -6.51
CA LEU A 261 -0.54 7.10 -7.37
C LEU A 261 -1.51 7.38 -8.54
N PRO A 262 -2.78 7.80 -8.33
CA PRO A 262 -3.69 8.10 -9.43
C PRO A 262 -3.17 9.23 -10.34
N LEU A 263 -2.49 10.24 -9.78
CA LEU A 263 -1.90 11.33 -10.57
C LEU A 263 -0.73 10.85 -11.43
N THR A 264 0.12 9.97 -10.90
CA THR A 264 1.20 9.33 -11.68
C THR A 264 0.61 8.46 -12.79
N VAL A 265 -0.38 7.61 -12.48
CA VAL A 265 -1.06 6.77 -13.47
C VAL A 265 -1.71 7.63 -14.56
N ALA A 266 -2.37 8.74 -14.19
CA ALA A 266 -2.97 9.68 -15.14
C ALA A 266 -1.91 10.36 -16.04
N ALA A 267 -0.77 10.80 -15.47
CA ALA A 267 0.30 11.40 -16.24
C ALA A 267 0.89 10.44 -17.28
N PHE A 268 1.22 9.21 -16.86
CA PHE A 268 1.86 8.22 -17.73
C PHE A 268 0.90 7.49 -18.68
N SER A 269 -0.40 7.53 -18.43
CA SER A 269 -1.42 7.04 -19.38
C SER A 269 -1.74 8.05 -20.48
N ARG A 270 -1.61 9.35 -20.20
CA ARG A 270 -1.94 10.43 -21.14
C ARG A 270 -0.74 10.92 -21.96
N PHE A 271 0.45 10.96 -21.37
CA PHE A 271 1.62 11.58 -21.99
C PHE A 271 2.73 10.57 -22.30
N ARG A 272 3.59 10.90 -23.27
CA ARG A 272 4.84 10.16 -23.52
C ARG A 272 5.83 10.41 -22.40
N LEU A 273 6.80 9.50 -22.21
CA LEU A 273 7.73 9.51 -21.07
C LEU A 273 8.30 10.90 -20.70
N PRO A 274 8.89 11.70 -21.62
CA PRO A 274 9.46 13.00 -21.23
C PRO A 274 8.40 13.98 -20.69
N ALA A 275 7.24 14.03 -21.34
CA ALA A 275 6.11 14.87 -20.93
C ALA A 275 5.40 14.33 -19.68
N ALA A 276 5.33 13.01 -19.51
CA ALA A 276 4.81 12.39 -18.29
C ALA A 276 5.70 12.72 -17.10
N LEU A 277 7.02 12.67 -17.26
CA LEU A 277 7.99 13.06 -16.23
C LEU A 277 7.90 14.56 -15.89
N SER A 278 7.76 15.43 -16.91
CA SER A 278 7.63 16.87 -16.67
C SER A 278 6.34 17.27 -15.94
N VAL A 279 5.33 16.40 -15.91
CA VAL A 279 4.10 16.59 -15.14
C VAL A 279 4.17 15.90 -13.77
N ALA A 280 4.58 14.63 -13.76
CA ALA A 280 4.57 13.80 -12.55
C ALA A 280 5.58 14.27 -11.50
N LEU A 281 6.76 14.73 -11.92
CA LEU A 281 7.82 15.14 -10.98
C LEU A 281 7.47 16.44 -10.23
N PRO A 282 7.01 17.52 -10.89
CA PRO A 282 6.47 18.69 -10.18
C PRO A 282 5.25 18.35 -9.33
N THR A 283 4.36 17.47 -9.80
CA THR A 283 3.18 17.06 -9.03
C THR A 283 3.59 16.32 -7.77
N ALA A 284 4.53 15.38 -7.84
CA ALA A 284 5.07 14.70 -6.66
C ALA A 284 5.72 15.70 -5.69
N ALA A 285 6.50 16.67 -6.18
CA ALA A 285 7.09 17.72 -5.36
C ALA A 285 6.05 18.62 -4.66
N ILE A 286 4.95 18.95 -5.35
CA ILE A 286 3.84 19.71 -4.76
C ILE A 286 3.15 18.91 -3.66
N LEU A 287 2.81 17.63 -3.92
CA LEU A 287 2.20 16.75 -2.92
C LEU A 287 3.11 16.52 -1.71
N SER A 288 4.39 16.36 -1.98
CA SER A 288 5.48 16.23 -1.01
C SER A 288 5.60 17.46 -0.10
N THR A 289 5.53 18.66 -0.68
CA THR A 289 5.50 19.93 0.07
C THR A 289 4.21 20.07 0.88
N ALA A 290 3.06 19.77 0.27
CA ALA A 290 1.75 19.82 0.92
C ALA A 290 1.69 18.85 2.12
N LEU A 291 2.29 17.67 2.00
CA LEU A 291 2.34 16.66 3.05
C LEU A 291 2.89 17.23 4.36
N LEU A 292 4.11 17.79 4.34
CA LEU A 292 4.71 18.35 5.56
C LEU A 292 4.02 19.65 5.99
N TYR A 293 3.65 20.51 5.04
CA TYR A 293 2.97 21.77 5.34
C TYR A 293 1.67 21.55 6.12
N PHE A 294 0.81 20.64 5.65
CA PHE A 294 -0.45 20.33 6.33
C PHE A 294 -0.23 19.41 7.55
N GLY A 295 0.78 18.56 7.53
CA GLY A 295 1.12 17.68 8.66
C GLY A 295 1.50 18.45 9.93
N TYR A 296 2.20 19.58 9.76
CA TYR A 296 2.60 20.47 10.85
C TYR A 296 1.74 21.75 10.96
N PHE A 297 0.59 21.81 10.29
CA PHE A 297 -0.28 22.98 10.32
C PHE A 297 -0.77 23.29 11.73
N ASN A 298 -0.57 24.55 12.17
CA ASN A 298 -0.89 25.05 13.52
C ASN A 298 -0.27 24.22 14.67
N GLY A 299 0.83 23.52 14.43
CA GLY A 299 1.60 22.82 15.46
C GLY A 299 2.87 23.59 15.86
N SER A 300 3.51 23.17 16.95
CA SER A 300 4.81 23.69 17.40
C SER A 300 5.96 23.45 16.41
N GLY A 301 5.77 22.52 15.44
CA GLY A 301 6.72 22.22 14.36
C GLY A 301 6.40 22.86 13.01
N ARG A 302 5.59 23.94 12.96
CA ARG A 302 5.17 24.57 11.70
C ARG A 302 6.39 25.02 10.88
N MET A 303 6.52 24.47 9.68
CA MET A 303 7.57 24.85 8.73
C MET A 303 7.06 25.92 7.76
N THR A 304 7.94 26.86 7.43
CA THR A 304 7.79 27.73 6.26
C THR A 304 8.02 26.94 4.98
N ILE A 305 7.52 27.42 3.84
CA ILE A 305 7.74 26.79 2.53
C ILE A 305 9.24 26.63 2.25
N TYR A 306 10.07 27.61 2.64
CA TYR A 306 11.53 27.54 2.49
C TYR A 306 12.14 26.39 3.29
N GLN A 307 11.73 26.22 4.55
CA GLN A 307 12.18 25.09 5.38
C GLN A 307 11.72 23.75 4.82
N THR A 308 10.49 23.67 4.31
CA THR A 308 9.97 22.46 3.66
C THR A 308 10.77 22.10 2.40
N VAL A 309 11.16 23.10 1.59
CA VAL A 309 12.01 22.88 0.41
C VAL A 309 13.42 22.43 0.82
N ASN A 310 13.99 22.99 1.90
CA ASN A 310 15.27 22.51 2.41
C ASN A 310 15.20 21.03 2.80
N VAL A 311 14.13 20.61 3.47
CA VAL A 311 13.90 19.20 3.78
C VAL A 311 13.76 18.37 2.50
N LEU A 312 13.07 18.86 1.47
CA LEU A 312 12.91 18.14 0.20
C LEU A 312 14.24 17.80 -0.47
N ILE A 313 15.21 18.72 -0.42
CA ILE A 313 16.53 18.52 -1.04
C ILE A 313 17.53 17.82 -0.13
N GLY A 314 17.09 17.30 1.03
CA GLY A 314 17.94 16.55 1.95
C GLY A 314 18.72 17.40 2.94
N ASN A 315 18.38 18.68 3.11
CA ASN A 315 18.99 19.55 4.11
C ASN A 315 18.15 19.62 5.39
N ARG A 316 18.79 20.01 6.49
CA ARG A 316 18.10 20.42 7.70
C ARG A 316 17.16 21.59 7.39
N GLN A 317 16.10 21.78 8.18
CA GLN A 317 15.16 22.89 8.02
C GLN A 317 15.85 24.26 7.91
N THR A 318 16.95 24.46 8.65
CA THR A 318 17.80 25.67 8.64
C THR A 318 18.65 25.85 7.37
N GLY A 319 18.77 24.83 6.51
CA GLY A 319 19.55 24.84 5.28
C GLY A 319 21.06 24.62 5.46
N SER A 320 21.53 24.42 6.68
CA SER A 320 22.96 24.48 7.00
C SER A 320 23.75 23.19 6.71
N GLN A 321 23.08 22.02 6.74
CA GLN A 321 23.73 20.71 6.65
C GLN A 321 22.77 19.68 6.04
N ILE A 322 23.32 18.64 5.41
CA ILE A 322 22.56 17.47 4.96
C ILE A 322 21.96 16.79 6.19
N TYR A 323 20.66 16.48 6.13
CA TYR A 323 19.92 15.88 7.22
C TYR A 323 18.83 14.95 6.69
N LEU A 324 19.11 13.65 6.67
CA LEU A 324 18.21 12.61 6.16
C LEU A 324 17.30 12.04 7.27
N GLY A 325 16.71 12.92 8.07
CA GLY A 325 15.86 12.55 9.21
C GLY A 325 14.44 12.10 8.84
N PRO A 326 13.57 11.81 9.83
CA PRO A 326 12.22 11.30 9.59
C PRO A 326 11.38 12.15 8.64
N ASP A 327 11.43 13.47 8.78
CA ASP A 327 10.71 14.40 7.89
C ASP A 327 11.16 14.27 6.44
N PHE A 328 12.46 14.09 6.18
CA PHE A 328 13.00 13.89 4.83
C PHE A 328 12.37 12.66 4.18
N TRP A 329 12.46 11.49 4.82
CA TRP A 329 11.93 10.25 4.26
C TRP A 329 10.42 10.30 4.06
N LEU A 330 9.69 10.89 5.02
CA LEU A 330 8.25 11.06 4.93
C LEU A 330 7.85 11.94 3.75
N MET A 331 8.58 13.03 3.53
CA MET A 331 8.37 13.95 2.43
C MET A 331 8.55 13.29 1.06
N HIS A 332 9.32 12.21 0.97
CA HIS A 332 9.61 11.51 -0.29
C HIS A 332 8.58 10.42 -0.64
N LEU A 333 7.64 10.09 0.24
CA LEU A 333 6.61 9.09 -0.04
C LEU A 333 5.79 9.37 -1.33
N PRO A 334 5.37 10.62 -1.63
CA PRO A 334 4.66 10.90 -2.88
C PRO A 334 5.47 10.60 -4.14
N PHE A 335 6.80 10.48 -4.07
CA PHE A 335 7.65 10.09 -5.21
C PHE A 335 7.67 8.59 -5.47
N ILE A 336 7.18 7.74 -4.56
CA ILE A 336 7.28 6.27 -4.68
C ILE A 336 6.69 5.74 -5.99
N PRO A 337 5.48 6.13 -6.44
CA PRO A 337 4.96 5.66 -7.73
C PRO A 337 5.85 6.04 -8.92
N LEU A 338 6.45 7.23 -8.88
CA LEU A 338 7.38 7.70 -9.90
C LEU A 338 8.69 6.90 -9.87
N LEU A 339 9.24 6.67 -8.68
CA LEU A 339 10.43 5.85 -8.47
C LEU A 339 10.21 4.41 -8.91
N PHE A 340 9.02 3.85 -8.67
CA PHE A 340 8.65 2.51 -9.13
C PHE A 340 8.67 2.41 -10.67
N ILE A 341 8.11 3.39 -11.37
CA ILE A 341 8.16 3.45 -12.84
C ILE A 341 9.61 3.63 -13.33
N ALA A 342 10.37 4.55 -12.72
CA ALA A 342 11.76 4.79 -13.07
C ALA A 342 12.62 3.53 -12.86
N ALA A 343 12.45 2.84 -11.73
CA ALA A 343 13.13 1.59 -11.42
C ALA A 343 12.77 0.50 -12.43
N GLY A 344 11.50 0.35 -12.81
CA GLY A 344 11.10 -0.61 -13.84
C GLY A 344 11.67 -0.30 -15.23
N ILE A 345 11.77 0.98 -15.61
CA ILE A 345 12.46 1.39 -16.85
C ILE A 345 13.96 1.06 -16.76
N ALA A 346 14.62 1.40 -15.66
CA ALA A 346 16.04 1.11 -15.43
C ALA A 346 16.31 -0.40 -15.49
N PHE A 347 15.49 -1.20 -14.81
CA PHE A 347 15.57 -2.66 -14.82
C PHE A 347 15.38 -3.23 -16.23
N GLY A 348 14.43 -2.70 -17.01
CA GLY A 348 14.27 -3.08 -18.41
C GLY A 348 15.49 -2.73 -19.29
N GLY A 349 16.16 -1.61 -19.01
CA GLY A 349 17.42 -1.22 -19.63
C GLY A 349 18.56 -2.18 -19.28
N LEU A 350 18.71 -2.53 -18.00
CA LEU A 350 19.70 -3.50 -17.52
C LEU A 350 19.46 -4.89 -18.11
N ALA A 351 18.21 -5.35 -18.17
CA ALA A 351 17.84 -6.60 -18.81
C ALA A 351 18.29 -6.64 -20.28
N LYS A 352 18.13 -5.52 -21.01
CA LYS A 352 18.61 -5.38 -22.39
C LYS A 352 20.13 -5.41 -22.49
N ALA A 353 20.84 -4.79 -21.55
CA ALA A 353 22.31 -4.81 -21.51
C ALA A 353 22.83 -6.22 -21.23
N VAL A 354 22.28 -6.91 -20.22
CA VAL A 354 22.59 -8.31 -19.88
C VAL A 354 22.34 -9.23 -21.07
N LEU A 355 21.21 -9.06 -21.76
CA LEU A 355 20.89 -9.86 -22.93
C LEU A 355 21.87 -9.61 -24.09
N ALA A 356 22.25 -8.36 -24.35
CA ALA A 356 23.20 -8.02 -25.40
C ALA A 356 24.59 -8.61 -25.10
N ALA A 357 25.08 -8.46 -23.86
CA ALA A 357 26.35 -9.04 -23.42
C ALA A 357 26.33 -10.57 -23.49
N SER A 358 25.23 -11.20 -23.07
CA SER A 358 25.09 -12.66 -23.11
C SER A 358 25.00 -13.21 -24.53
N ARG A 359 24.36 -12.48 -25.46
CA ARG A 359 24.36 -12.85 -26.89
C ARG A 359 25.75 -12.72 -27.52
N ALA A 360 26.51 -11.71 -27.12
CA ALA A 360 27.89 -11.56 -27.58
C ALA A 360 28.81 -12.69 -27.04
N ALA A 361 28.61 -13.13 -25.80
CA ALA A 361 29.42 -14.17 -25.17
C ALA A 361 29.02 -15.61 -25.51
N PHE A 362 27.72 -15.88 -25.65
CA PHE A 362 27.17 -17.25 -25.74
C PHE A 362 26.34 -17.51 -27.00
N GLY A 363 26.24 -16.54 -27.93
CA GLY A 363 25.48 -16.67 -29.17
C GLY A 363 24.00 -16.34 -29.07
N ALA A 364 23.32 -16.36 -30.22
CA ALA A 364 21.93 -15.89 -30.35
C ALA A 364 20.91 -16.76 -29.58
N ASP A 365 21.20 -18.05 -29.42
CA ASP A 365 20.29 -19.05 -28.82
C ASP A 365 20.30 -19.06 -27.29
N VAL A 366 21.07 -18.17 -26.66
CA VAL A 366 21.24 -18.10 -25.19
C VAL A 366 19.90 -17.97 -24.45
N ILE A 367 18.88 -17.34 -25.05
CA ILE A 367 17.55 -17.20 -24.44
C ILE A 367 16.87 -18.56 -24.29
N ALA A 368 16.89 -19.39 -25.33
CA ALA A 368 16.28 -20.71 -25.30
C ALA A 368 17.12 -21.69 -24.48
N ALA A 369 18.44 -21.62 -24.60
CA ALA A 369 19.34 -22.54 -23.93
C ALA A 369 19.48 -22.26 -22.42
N LYS A 370 19.56 -20.99 -22.01
CA LYS A 370 20.01 -20.57 -20.67
C LYS A 370 19.16 -19.44 -20.04
N PRO A 371 17.81 -19.53 -20.01
CA PRO A 371 16.95 -18.46 -19.50
C PRO A 371 17.15 -18.15 -18.01
N TYR A 372 17.50 -19.15 -17.21
CA TYR A 372 17.77 -18.98 -15.77
C TYR A 372 19.06 -18.21 -15.50
N GLN A 373 20.10 -18.45 -16.29
CA GLN A 373 21.38 -17.75 -16.15
C GLN A 373 21.23 -16.26 -16.49
N LEU A 374 20.43 -15.93 -17.50
CA LEU A 374 20.10 -14.54 -17.83
C LEU A 374 19.41 -13.81 -16.67
N SER A 375 18.42 -14.46 -16.05
CA SER A 375 17.73 -13.90 -14.88
C SER A 375 18.66 -13.76 -13.67
N GLY A 376 19.53 -14.75 -13.42
CA GLY A 376 20.54 -14.70 -12.36
C GLY A 376 21.56 -13.57 -12.57
N MET A 377 22.08 -13.41 -13.79
CA MET A 377 22.98 -12.31 -14.14
C MET A 377 22.32 -10.94 -13.96
N LEU A 378 21.05 -10.81 -14.34
CA LEU A 378 20.30 -9.58 -14.12
C LEU A 378 20.15 -9.24 -12.63
N ILE A 379 19.84 -10.22 -11.79
CA ILE A 379 19.75 -10.03 -10.33
C ILE A 379 21.11 -9.62 -9.76
N ILE A 380 22.21 -10.27 -10.18
CA ILE A 380 23.57 -9.96 -9.73
C ILE A 380 23.96 -8.53 -10.14
N VAL A 381 23.70 -8.12 -11.38
CA VAL A 381 24.00 -6.76 -11.86
C VAL A 381 23.20 -5.71 -11.10
N CYS A 382 21.90 -5.95 -10.87
CA CYS A 382 21.07 -5.07 -10.07
C CYS A 382 21.58 -4.98 -8.62
N GLY A 383 21.94 -6.10 -8.00
CA GLY A 383 22.51 -6.14 -6.65
C GLY A 383 23.83 -5.38 -6.57
N ALA A 384 24.73 -5.58 -7.52
CA ALA A 384 26.02 -4.87 -7.58
C ALA A 384 25.85 -3.35 -7.74
N LEU A 385 24.90 -2.91 -8.57
CA LEU A 385 24.59 -1.48 -8.73
C LEU A 385 23.99 -0.86 -7.45
N LEU A 386 23.09 -1.59 -6.78
CA LEU A 386 22.52 -1.13 -5.51
C LEU A 386 23.57 -1.05 -4.40
N CYS A 387 24.45 -2.05 -4.29
CA CYS A 387 25.57 -2.01 -3.35
C CYS A 387 26.57 -0.89 -3.68
N GLY A 388 26.92 -0.70 -4.96
CA GLY A 388 27.83 0.36 -5.40
C GLY A 388 27.30 1.77 -5.13
N LEU A 389 25.98 1.99 -5.24
CA LEU A 389 25.33 3.24 -4.85
C LEU A 389 25.32 3.44 -3.33
N GLY A 390 25.28 2.37 -2.54
CA GLY A 390 25.33 2.42 -1.09
C GLY A 390 26.69 2.77 -0.48
N PHE A 391 27.79 2.65 -1.25
CA PHE A 391 29.15 3.08 -0.82
C PHE A 391 29.48 4.53 -1.22
N ALA A 392 28.61 5.21 -1.97
CA ALA A 392 28.81 6.58 -2.44
C ALA A 392 28.16 7.64 -1.51
N PHE A 393 27.55 7.21 -0.42
CA PHE A 393 27.03 8.02 0.69
C PHE A 393 27.68 7.52 1.98
#